data_AF-A0A2A2AUJ1-F1
#
_entry.id   AF-A0A2A2AUJ1-F1
#
_cell.length_a   1.000
_cell.length_b   1.000
_cell.length_c   1.000
_cell.angle_alpha   90.00
_cell.angle_beta   90.00
_cell.angle_gamma   90.00
#
_symmetry.space_group_name_H-M   'P 1'
#
loop_
_entity.id
_entity.type
_entity.pdbx_description
1 polymer ?
#
loop_
_entity_poly.entity_id
_entity_poly.type
_entity_poly.pdbx_seq_one_letter_code
_entity_poly.pdbx_strand_id
1 'polypeptide(L)' 'MLAAQPTHTASPQSLARYGCGSVAEACALWAAAGTQGRSSLLLPRLVAACGSATLAVAIPSGLSRLQR' A
#
# COMPACT_ATOMS: atom_id res chain seq x y z
N MET A 1 -12.09 3.34 -9.46
CA MET A 1 -11.23 2.17 -9.19
C MET A 1 -9.87 2.68 -8.76
N LEU A 2 -9.31 2.18 -7.66
CA LEU A 2 -7.93 2.44 -7.29
C LEU A 2 -7.06 1.92 -8.44
N ALA A 3 -6.26 2.78 -9.08
CA ALA A 3 -5.37 2.35 -10.15
C ALA A 3 -4.54 1.15 -9.67
N ALA A 4 -4.31 0.14 -10.51
CA ALA A 4 -3.64 -1.10 -10.14
C ALA A 4 -2.23 -0.81 -9.60
N GLN A 5 -2.11 -0.59 -8.29
CA GLN A 5 -0.84 -0.36 -7.62
C GLN A 5 -0.17 -1.71 -7.43
N PRO A 6 1.09 -1.90 -7.86
CA PRO A 6 1.84 -3.08 -7.49
C PRO A 6 1.95 -3.11 -5.96
N THR A 7 1.47 -4.21 -5.38
CA THR A 7 1.45 -4.45 -3.93
C THR A 7 2.50 -5.51 -3.63
N HIS A 8 3.27 -5.31 -2.57
CA HIS A 8 4.32 -6.24 -2.15
C HIS A 8 3.72 -7.54 -1.61
N THR A 9 2.56 -7.47 -0.96
CA THR A 9 1.82 -8.65 -0.52
C THR A 9 0.60 -8.88 -1.40
N ALA A 10 0.56 -10.03 -2.08
CA ALA A 10 -0.58 -10.43 -2.91
C ALA A 10 -1.42 -11.51 -2.23
N SER A 11 -2.71 -11.24 -2.02
CA SER A 11 -3.72 -12.23 -1.66
C SER A 11 -4.59 -12.54 -2.89
N PRO A 12 -4.72 -13.82 -3.32
CA PRO A 12 -5.58 -14.19 -4.44
C PRO A 12 -7.04 -13.76 -4.26
N GLN A 13 -7.55 -13.82 -3.02
CA GLN A 13 -8.91 -13.41 -2.69
C GLN A 13 -9.09 -11.90 -2.82
N SER A 14 -8.10 -11.11 -2.39
CA SER A 14 -8.13 -9.65 -2.53
C SER A 14 -8.06 -9.23 -3.99
N LEU A 15 -7.24 -9.90 -4.80
CA LEU A 15 -7.14 -9.64 -6.23
C LEU A 15 -8.48 -9.91 -6.94
N ALA A 16 -9.12 -11.05 -6.65
CA ALA A 16 -10.41 -11.41 -7.24
C ALA A 16 -11.55 -10.45 -6.84
N ARG A 17 -11.53 -9.91 -5.62
CA ARG A 17 -12.59 -9.03 -5.09
C ARG A 17 -12.40 -7.55 -5.41
N TYR A 18 -11.15 -7.07 -5.42
CA TYR A 18 -10.82 -5.64 -5.43
C TYR A 18 -9.88 -5.23 -6.56
N GLY A 19 -9.39 -6.17 -7.37
CA GLY A 19 -8.45 -5.89 -8.47
C GLY A 19 -7.03 -5.51 -8.00
N CYS A 20 -6.69 -5.70 -6.73
CA CYS A 20 -5.36 -5.47 -6.17
C CYS A 20 -4.96 -6.57 -5.15
N GLY A 21 -3.67 -6.83 -5.01
CA GLY A 21 -3.14 -7.87 -4.11
C GLY A 21 -3.32 -7.55 -2.62
N SER A 22 -3.39 -6.26 -2.27
CA SER A 22 -3.62 -5.77 -0.91
C SER A 22 -4.28 -4.39 -0.93
N VAL A 23 -5.50 -4.29 -0.40
CA VAL A 23 -6.24 -3.02 -0.34
C VAL A 23 -5.50 -2.00 0.53
N ALA A 24 -4.95 -2.44 1.66
CA ALA A 24 -4.22 -1.55 2.57
C ALA A 24 -2.98 -0.93 1.90
N GLU A 25 -2.17 -1.73 1.21
CA GLU A 25 -0.97 -1.23 0.53
C GLU A 25 -1.32 -0.31 -0.63
N ALA A 26 -2.31 -0.67 -1.44
CA ALA A 26 -2.72 0.15 -2.57
C ALA A 26 -3.27 1.51 -2.08
N CYS A 27 -4.06 1.53 -1.01
CA CYS A 27 -4.55 2.77 -0.41
C CYS A 27 -3.40 3.62 0.17
N ALA A 28 -2.46 2.99 0.88
CA ALA A 28 -1.31 3.69 1.45
C ALA A 28 -0.44 4.33 0.34
N LEU A 29 -0.09 3.57 -0.70
CA LEU A 29 0.68 4.05 -1.84
C LEU A 29 -0.02 5.19 -2.57
N TRP A 30 -1.32 5.05 -2.84
CA TRP A 30 -2.11 6.09 -3.51
C TRP A 30 -2.19 7.37 -2.66
N ALA A 31 -2.45 7.24 -1.36
CA ALA A 31 -2.50 8.37 -0.44
C ALA A 31 -1.14 9.08 -0.32
N ALA A 32 -0.05 8.31 -0.23
CA ALA A 32 1.31 8.86 -0.11
C ALA A 32 1.86 9.44 -1.41
N ALA A 33 1.38 9.01 -2.57
CA ALA A 33 1.82 9.55 -3.86
C ALA A 33 1.42 11.03 -4.03
N GLY A 34 0.26 11.42 -3.48
CA GLY A 34 -0.26 12.80 -3.57
C GLY A 34 -0.24 13.34 -5.00
N THR A 35 0.10 14.62 -5.17
CA THR A 35 0.25 15.26 -6.49
C THR A 35 1.58 14.94 -7.18
N GLN A 36 2.56 14.43 -6.44
CA GLN A 36 3.91 14.11 -6.94
C GLN A 36 3.94 12.78 -7.71
N GLY A 37 2.91 11.95 -7.54
CA GLY A 37 2.70 10.72 -8.30
C GLY A 37 3.65 9.57 -7.98
N ARG A 38 4.53 9.72 -6.97
CA ARG A 38 5.49 8.69 -6.56
C ARG A 38 5.51 8.50 -5.06
N SER A 39 5.40 7.25 -4.64
CA SER A 39 5.48 6.80 -3.25
C SER A 39 6.19 5.45 -3.16
N SER A 40 6.61 5.07 -1.97
CA SER A 40 7.15 3.76 -1.68
C SER A 40 6.60 3.23 -0.37
N LEU A 41 6.49 1.90 -0.26
CA LEU A 41 6.13 1.27 1.01
C LEU A 41 7.26 1.44 2.02
N LEU A 42 6.91 1.95 3.18
CA LEU A 42 7.77 1.92 4.37
C LEU A 42 7.53 0.62 5.16
N LEU A 43 6.28 0.16 5.20
CA LEU A 43 5.87 -1.06 5.88
C LEU A 43 4.90 -1.85 4.99
N PRO A 44 5.21 -3.11 4.62
CA PRO A 44 4.28 -4.00 3.93
C PRO A 44 3.04 -4.29 4.79
N ARG A 45 2.02 -4.92 4.20
CA ARG A 45 0.78 -5.27 4.90
C ARG A 45 1.06 -6.04 6.20
N LEU A 46 0.61 -5.47 7.31
CA LEU A 46 0.42 -6.16 8.58
C LEU A 46 -1.06 -6.51 8.77
N VAL A 47 -1.31 -7.65 9.40
CA VAL A 47 -2.65 -8.09 9.81
C VAL A 47 -2.67 -8.08 11.33
N ALA A 48 -3.71 -7.49 11.93
CA ALA A 48 -3.89 -7.52 13.38
C ALA A 48 -3.98 -8.98 13.87
N ALA A 49 -3.51 -9.27 15.08
CA ALA A 49 -3.50 -10.62 15.62
C ALA A 49 -4.89 -11.28 15.67
N CYS A 50 -5.95 -10.47 15.86
CA CYS A 50 -7.34 -10.91 15.83
C CYS A 50 -7.94 -11.02 14.42
N GLY A 51 -7.18 -10.72 13.36
CA GLY A 51 -7.60 -10.81 11.96
C GLY A 51 -8.60 -9.75 11.48
N SER A 52 -9.01 -8.81 12.35
CA SER A 52 -10.08 -7.85 12.05
C SER A 52 -9.64 -6.63 11.24
N ALA A 53 -8.34 -6.36 11.19
CA ALA A 53 -7.80 -5.17 10.54
C ALA A 53 -6.48 -5.45 9.83
N THR A 54 -6.21 -4.66 8.80
CA THR A 54 -4.93 -4.66 8.08
C THR A 54 -4.38 -3.24 7.98
N LEU A 55 -3.07 -3.09 8.18
CA LEU A 55 -2.34 -1.83 8.10
C LEU A 55 -1.24 -1.94 7.04
N ALA A 56 -1.01 -0.86 6.29
CA ALA A 56 0.19 -0.68 5.49
C ALA A 56 0.62 0.79 5.57
N VAL A 57 1.92 1.06 5.46
CA VAL A 57 2.45 2.43 5.53
C VAL A 57 3.28 2.71 4.30
N ALA A 58 3.01 3.85 3.67
CA ALA A 58 3.78 4.35 2.55
C ALA A 58 4.20 5.79 2.84
N ILE A 59 5.29 6.20 2.19
CA ILE A 59 5.81 7.57 2.24
C ILE A 59 5.98 8.12 0.82
N PRO A 60 5.88 9.45 0.64
CA PRO A 60 6.22 10.08 -0.62
C PRO A 60 7.69 9.80 -0.97
N SER A 61 8.00 9.56 -2.25
CA SER A 61 9.37 9.27 -2.68
C SER A 61 10.35 10.44 -2.47
N GLY A 62 9.85 11.67 -2.30
CA GLY A 62 10.65 12.82 -1.92
C GLY A 62 11.12 12.81 -0.46
N LEU A 63 10.32 12.22 0.44
CA LEU A 63 10.61 12.13 1.88
C LEU A 63 11.61 11.01 2.21
N SER A 64 11.63 9.93 1.43
CA SER A 64 12.60 8.84 1.60
C SER A 64 14.04 9.28 1.34
N ARG A 65 14.26 10.36 0.57
CA ARG A 65 15.59 10.90 0.29
C ARG A 65 16.20 11.65 1.48
N LEU A 66 15.38 12.09 2.44
CA LEU A 66 15.82 12.78 3.66
C LEU A 66 16.18 11.82 4.81
N GLN A 67 15.96 10.51 4.62
CA GLN A 67 16.25 9.47 5.62
C GLN A 67 17.52 8.65 5.31
N ARG A 68 18.31 9.07 4.32
CA ARG A 68 19.62 8.50 3.97
C ARG A 68 20.72 9.53 4.23
#